data_AF-A0A7C5TUM7-F1
#
_entry.id   AF-A0A7C5TUM7-F1
#
_cell.length_a   1.000
_cell.length_b   1.000
_cell.length_c   1.000
_cell.angle_alpha   90.00
_cell.angle_beta   90.00
_cell.angle_gamma   90.00
#
_symmetry.space_group_name_H-M   'P 1'
#
loop_
_entity.id
_entity.type
_entity.pdbx_description
1 polymer ?
#
loop_
_entity_poly.entity_id
_entity_poly.type
_entity_poly.pdbx_seq_one_letter_code
_entity_poly.pdbx_strand_id
1 'polypeptide(L)' 'MADLIVKSKVKEYVGNMNVGADFLDELNKVVEAAIDRAKVRAAENGRSTLKGRDA' A
#
# COMPACT_ATOMS: atom_id res chain seq x y z
N MET A 1 -8.75 8.89 2.58
CA MET A 1 -8.13 7.69 1.98
C MET A 1 -7.49 8.12 0.69
N ALA A 2 -6.19 7.91 0.59
CA ALA A 2 -5.45 8.18 -0.64
C ALA A 2 -5.58 6.95 -1.54
N ASP A 3 -5.75 7.14 -2.85
CA ASP A 3 -5.68 6.03 -3.80
C ASP A 3 -4.20 5.73 -4.06
N LEU A 4 -3.65 4.77 -3.31
CA LEU A 4 -2.23 4.41 -3.33
C LEU A 4 -1.90 3.40 -4.42
N ILE A 5 -2.92 2.74 -4.98
CA ILE A 5 -2.75 1.69 -5.98
C ILE A 5 -3.29 2.14 -7.33
N VAL A 6 -2.54 1.88 -8.40
CA VAL A 6 -3.03 2.11 -9.76
C VAL A 6 -3.79 0.86 -10.21
N LYS A 7 -5.12 0.95 -10.25
CA LYS A 7 -6.02 -0.18 -10.57
C LYS A 7 -5.64 -0.92 -11.86
N SER A 8 -5.20 -0.20 -12.91
CA SER A 8 -4.76 -0.81 -14.17
C SER A 8 -3.49 -1.65 -14.00
N LYS A 9 -2.55 -1.22 -13.15
CA LYS A 9 -1.32 -1.97 -12.85
C LYS A 9 -1.58 -3.21 -12.01
N VAL A 10 -2.56 -3.14 -11.10
CA VAL A 10 -3.00 -4.35 -10.37
C VAL A 10 -3.58 -5.37 -11.35
N LYS A 11 -4.46 -4.93 -12.27
CA LYS A 11 -5.03 -5.79 -13.32
C LYS A 11 -3.97 -6.38 -14.26
N GLU A 12 -2.96 -5.59 -14.63
CA GLU A 12 -1.82 -6.05 -15.42
C GLU A 12 -1.03 -7.16 -14.70
N TYR A 13 -0.78 -7.00 -13.40
CA TYR A 13 -0.03 -7.97 -12.59
C TYR A 13 -0.79 -9.28 -12.36
N VAL A 14 -2.10 -9.25 -12.12
CA VAL A 14 -2.89 -10.46 -11.86
C VAL A 14 -3.14 -11.31 -13.12
N GLY A 15 -2.90 -10.76 -14.32
CA GLY A 15 -3.05 -11.46 -15.58
C GLY A 15 -4.50 -11.87 -15.88
N ASN A 16 -4.75 -13.16 -16.04
CA ASN A 16 -6.03 -13.70 -16.53
C ASN A 16 -7.15 -13.75 -15.46
N MET A 17 -6.93 -13.18 -14.28
CA MET A 17 -7.94 -13.14 -13.22
C MET A 17 -8.83 -11.90 -13.34
N ASN A 18 -10.13 -12.11 -13.12
CA ASN A 18 -11.05 -10.99 -12.93
C ASN A 18 -10.81 -10.36 -11.54
N VAL A 19 -10.67 -9.04 -11.50
CA VAL A 19 -10.46 -8.29 -10.26
C VAL A 19 -11.73 -7.54 -9.89
N GLY A 20 -12.30 -7.90 -8.74
CA GLY A 20 -13.44 -7.20 -8.14
C GLY A 20 -13.06 -5.80 -7.65
N ALA A 21 -14.05 -4.90 -7.60
CA ALA A 21 -13.83 -3.55 -7.07
C ALA A 21 -13.52 -3.56 -5.56
N ASP A 22 -14.20 -4.44 -4.83
CA ASP A 22 -14.00 -4.71 -3.41
C ASP A 22 -12.58 -5.16 -3.08
N PHE A 23 -11.99 -6.02 -3.93
CA PHE A 23 -10.60 -6.42 -3.79
C PHE A 23 -9.64 -5.22 -3.89
N LEU A 24 -9.88 -4.32 -4.85
CA LEU A 24 -9.04 -3.13 -5.02
C LEU A 24 -9.17 -2.19 -3.82
N ASP A 25 -10.38 -2.01 -3.30
CA ASP A 25 -10.64 -1.17 -2.13
C ASP A 25 -9.94 -1.72 -0.88
N GLU A 26 -10.01 -3.04 -0.64
CA GLU A 26 -9.32 -3.68 0.48
C GLU A 26 -7.80 -3.69 0.29
N LEU A 27 -7.30 -3.93 -0.93
CA LEU A 27 -5.88 -3.87 -1.23
C LEU A 27 -5.32 -2.47 -0.93
N ASN A 28 -6.06 -1.41 -1.27
CA ASN A 28 -5.66 -0.04 -0.95
C ASN A 28 -5.51 0.17 0.56
N LYS A 29 -6.45 -0.34 1.37
CA LYS A 29 -6.38 -0.26 2.84
C LYS A 29 -5.16 -1.02 3.40
N VAL A 30 -4.81 -2.17 2.82
CA VAL A 30 -3.62 -2.92 3.22
C VAL A 30 -2.35 -2.11 2.98
N VAL A 31 -2.24 -1.43 1.83
CA VAL A 31 -1.10 -0.56 1.52
C VAL A 31 -1.07 0.66 2.44
N GLU A 32 -2.22 1.30 2.71
CA GLU A 32 -2.32 2.41 3.67
C GLU A 32 -1.80 1.98 5.06
N ALA A 33 -2.27 0.83 5.57
CA ALA A 33 -1.84 0.30 6.87
C ALA A 33 -0.35 -0.07 6.90
N ALA A 34 0.23 -0.53 5.79
CA ALA A 34 1.67 -0.78 5.69
C ALA A 34 2.47 0.53 5.81
N ILE A 35 2.06 1.58 5.10
CA ILE A 35 2.71 2.90 5.15
C ILE A 35 2.58 3.51 6.55
N ASP A 36 1.43 3.39 7.20
CA ASP A 36 1.25 3.98 8.53
C ASP A 36 2.13 3.28 9.58
N ARG A 37 2.28 1.95 9.50
CA ARG A 37 3.28 1.24 10.32
C ARG A 37 4.71 1.68 10.01
N ALA A 38 5.03 1.91 8.74
CA ALA A 38 6.34 2.42 8.35
C ALA A 38 6.61 3.82 8.95
N LYS A 39 5.61 4.71 8.96
CA LYS A 39 5.70 6.03 9.59
C LYS A 39 5.94 5.92 11.09
N VAL A 40 5.22 5.03 11.79
CA VAL A 40 5.42 4.79 13.22
C VAL A 40 6.86 4.35 13.49
N ARG A 41 7.37 3.35 12.79
CA ARG A 41 8.76 2.89 12.95
C ARG A 41 9.77 3.99 12.66
N ALA A 42 9.55 4.81 11.63
CA ALA A 42 10.44 5.92 11.32
C ALA A 42 10.45 6.95 12.45
N ALA A 43 9.27 7.33 12.95
CA ALA A 43 9.10 8.27 14.04
C ALA A 43 9.72 7.77 15.35
N GLU A 44 9.51 6.50 15.71
CA GLU A 44 10.12 5.86 16.89
C GLU A 44 11.65 5.86 16.84
N ASN A 45 12.21 5.84 15.64
CA ASN A 45 13.66 5.96 15.41
C ASN A 45 14.13 7.42 15.23
N GLY A 46 13.30 8.41 15.53
CA GLY A 46 13.63 9.84 15.41
C GLY A 46 13.83 10.31 13.97
N ARG A 47 13.27 9.61 12.98
CA ARG A 47 13.43 9.91 11.55
C ARG A 47 12.13 10.46 10.95
N SER A 48 12.26 11.47 10.10
CA SER A 48 11.19 11.99 9.23
C SER A 48 11.21 11.39 7.82
N THR A 49 12.11 10.43 7.57
CA THR A 49 12.28 9.79 6.26
C THR A 49 12.02 8.29 6.37
N LEU A 50 11.04 7.81 5.59
CA LEU A 50 10.79 6.39 5.37
C LEU A 50 11.94 5.77 4.59
N LYS A 51 12.42 4.60 5.03
CA LYS A 51 13.47 3.82 4.38
C LYS A 51 12.93 2.46 3.99
N GLY A 52 13.63 1.74 3.11
CA GLY A 52 13.22 0.40 2.67
C GLY A 52 13.00 -0.61 3.82
N ARG A 53 13.69 -0.43 4.96
CA ARG A 53 13.51 -1.25 6.17
C ARG A 53 12.21 -0.97 6.95
N ASP A 54 11.51 0.12 6.63
CA ASP A 54 10.28 0.51 7.32
C ASP A 54 9.04 -0.06 6.62
N ALA A 55 9.14 -0.40 5.32
CA ALA A 55 8.09 -1.04 4.50
C ALA A 55 7.78 -2.45 5.02
#